data_AF-A0A4Q3I706-F1
#
_entry.id   AF-A0A4Q3I706-F1
#
_cell.length_a   1.000
_cell.length_b   1.000
_cell.length_c   1.000
_cell.angle_alpha   90.00
_cell.angle_beta   90.00
_cell.angle_gamma   90.00
#
_symmetry.space_group_name_H-M   'P 1'
#
loop_
_entity.id
_entity.type
_entity.pdbx_description
1 polymer ?
#
loop_
_entity_poly.entity_id
_entity_poly.type
_entity_poly.pdbx_seq_one_letter_code
_entity_poly.pdbx_strand_id
1 'polypeptide(L)'
;MQNRRFHFRPVVLVVIVGCGVLLALHRFLTSINGLDEGKPEAFLAFPMTVILPIAALAYLVRMPATRTSEGILMRFAAMVLILMIVALPAVSLPLALGFPVAFLVVEMFETRVPAPLRSTVKQWIAVG
;
A
#
# COMPACT_ATOMS: atom_id res chain seq x y z
N MET A 1 0.24 2.06 -31.73
CA MET A 1 0.10 2.30 -30.28
C MET A 1 1.34 1.76 -29.58
N GLN A 2 2.21 2.62 -29.07
CA GLN A 2 3.45 2.24 -28.41
C GLN A 2 3.11 1.51 -27.10
N ASN A 3 3.55 0.26 -26.94
CA ASN A 3 3.23 -0.62 -25.81
C ASN A 3 4.01 -0.19 -24.56
N ARG A 4 3.76 1.04 -24.06
CA ARG A 4 4.41 1.58 -22.86
C ARG A 4 3.92 0.82 -21.63
N ARG A 5 4.84 0.15 -20.95
CA ARG A 5 4.58 -0.52 -19.68
C ARG A 5 5.03 0.41 -18.56
N PHE A 6 4.11 0.75 -17.67
CA PHE A 6 4.40 1.59 -16.51
C PHE A 6 4.98 0.73 -15.39
N HIS A 7 6.17 1.11 -14.93
CA HIS A 7 6.88 0.47 -13.84
C HIS A 7 7.01 1.46 -12.67
N PHE A 8 7.03 0.93 -11.45
CA PHE A 8 7.33 1.76 -10.30
C PHE A 8 8.79 2.18 -10.33
N ARG A 9 9.07 3.40 -9.85
CA ARG A 9 10.45 3.78 -9.58
C ARG A 9 11.02 2.88 -8.49
N PRO A 10 12.27 2.39 -8.64
CA PRO A 10 12.88 1.50 -7.66
C PRO A 10 12.94 2.14 -6.26
N VAL A 11 13.18 3.45 -6.20
CA VAL A 11 13.16 4.22 -4.93
C VAL A 11 11.80 4.12 -4.23
N VAL A 12 10.69 4.24 -4.97
CA VAL A 12 9.34 4.15 -4.39
C VAL A 12 9.07 2.75 -3.84
N LEU A 13 9.47 1.71 -4.58
CA LEU A 13 9.35 0.33 -4.10
C LEU A 13 10.18 0.09 -2.84
N VAL A 14 11.43 0.57 -2.82
CA VAL A 14 12.30 0.44 -1.64
C VAL A 14 11.69 1.14 -0.43
N VAL A 15 11.12 2.35 -0.61
CA VAL A 15 10.44 3.06 0.48
C VAL A 15 9.21 2.30 0.96
N ILE A 16 8.34 1.83 0.06
CA ILE A 16 7.13 1.08 0.42
C ILE A 16 7.48 -0.22 1.15
N VAL A 17 8.42 -0.99 0.61
CA VAL A 17 8.85 -2.26 1.21
C VAL A 17 9.56 -2.01 2.54
N GLY A 18 10.44 -1.02 2.61
CA GLY A 18 11.12 -0.62 3.84
C GLY A 18 10.12 -0.22 4.94
N CYS A 19 9.13 0.62 4.62
CA CYS A 19 8.05 0.97 5.53
C CYS A 19 7.25 -0.27 5.97
N GLY A 20 6.91 -1.17 5.04
CA GLY A 20 6.19 -2.40 5.36
C GLY A 20 6.96 -3.30 6.33
N VAL A 21 8.27 -3.48 6.11
CA VAL A 21 9.13 -4.27 7.00
C VAL A 21 9.25 -3.62 8.38
N LEU A 22 9.50 -2.30 8.44
CA LEU A 22 9.62 -1.57 9.69
C LEU A 22 8.33 -1.64 10.52
N LEU A 23 7.17 -1.44 9.88
CA LEU A 23 5.87 -1.56 10.53
C LEU A 23 5.61 -2.99 11.03
N ALA A 24 5.90 -4.00 10.21
CA ALA A 24 5.73 -5.40 10.61
C ALA A 24 6.62 -5.77 11.81
N LEU A 25 7.88 -5.32 11.81
CA LEU A 25 8.81 -5.57 12.91
C LEU A 25 8.37 -4.85 14.19
N HIS A 26 7.98 -3.58 14.09
CA HIS A 26 7.46 -2.83 15.23
C HIS A 26 6.20 -3.50 15.82
N ARG A 27 5.27 -3.96 14.97
CA ARG A 27 4.08 -4.69 15.41
C ARG A 27 4.42 -6.03 16.04
N PHE A 28 5.45 -6.71 15.54
CA PHE A 28 5.91 -7.98 16.11
C PHE A 28 6.49 -7.79 17.52
N LEU A 29 7.36 -6.79 17.70
CA LEU A 29 7.95 -6.47 19.00
C LEU A 29 6.89 -6.07 20.03
N THR A 30 5.95 -5.20 19.65
CA THR A 30 4.84 -4.78 20.54
C THR A 30 3.92 -5.94 20.90
N SER A 31 3.71 -6.88 19.97
CA SER A 31 2.94 -8.10 20.19
C SER A 31 3.59 -9.05 21.19
N ILE A 32 4.92 -9.22 21.12
CA ILE A 32 5.69 -10.01 22.10
C ILE A 32 5.65 -9.35 23.49
N ASN A 33 5.91 -8.05 23.57
CA ASN A 33 5.83 -7.33 24.85
C ASN A 33 4.45 -7.48 25.50
N GLY A 34 3.37 -7.43 24.70
CA GLY A 34 2.02 -7.68 25.19
C GLY A 34 1.81 -9.11 25.71
N LEU A 35 2.49 -10.10 25.12
CA LEU A 35 2.45 -11.49 25.60
C LEU A 35 3.12 -11.63 26.98
N ASP A 36 4.28 -10.98 27.15
CA ASP A 36 5.01 -10.96 28.44
C ASP A 36 4.21 -10.25 29.54
N GLU A 37 3.43 -9.22 29.18
CA GLU A 37 2.48 -8.53 30.07
C GLU A 37 1.20 -9.32 30.36
N GLY A 38 1.05 -10.54 29.81
CA GLY A 38 -0.13 -11.39 30.01
C GLY A 38 -1.36 -10.99 29.19
N LYS A 39 -1.20 -10.22 28.11
CA LYS A 39 -2.26 -9.78 27.18
C LYS A 39 -2.06 -10.41 25.79
N PRO A 40 -2.47 -11.67 25.59
CA PRO A 40 -2.17 -12.41 24.36
C PRO A 40 -2.96 -11.96 23.13
N GLU A 41 -3.99 -11.13 23.30
CA GLU A 41 -4.93 -10.72 22.24
C GLU A 41 -4.22 -10.13 21.00
N ALA A 42 -3.23 -9.26 21.22
CA ALA A 42 -2.47 -8.64 20.15
C ALA A 42 -1.65 -9.67 19.33
N PHE A 43 -1.14 -10.69 20.02
CA PHE A 43 -0.39 -11.78 19.41
C PHE A 43 -1.28 -12.72 18.61
N LEU A 44 -2.45 -13.06 19.14
CA LEU A 44 -3.43 -13.88 18.43
C LEU A 44 -4.00 -13.17 17.20
N ALA A 45 -4.16 -11.85 17.23
CA ALA A 45 -4.61 -11.06 16.09
C ALA A 45 -3.51 -10.75 15.06
N PHE A 46 -2.23 -11.04 15.37
CA PHE A 46 -1.09 -10.70 14.54
C PHE A 46 -1.15 -11.29 13.10
N PRO A 47 -1.57 -12.55 12.89
CA PRO A 47 -1.69 -13.11 11.54
C PRO A 47 -2.63 -12.32 10.63
N MET A 48 -3.79 -11.91 11.15
CA MET A 48 -4.80 -11.19 10.37
C MET A 48 -4.47 -9.71 10.20
N THR A 49 -3.86 -9.09 11.22
CA THR A 49 -3.60 -7.63 11.23
C THR A 49 -2.26 -7.24 10.61
N VAL A 50 -1.30 -8.17 10.49
CA VAL A 50 0.05 -7.89 9.98
C VAL A 50 0.45 -8.86 8.89
N ILE A 51 0.42 -10.17 9.13
CA ILE A 51 0.93 -11.15 8.15
C ILE A 51 0.14 -11.09 6.85
N LEU A 52 -1.20 -11.14 6.92
CA LEU A 52 -2.05 -11.10 5.73
C LEU A 52 -1.90 -9.80 4.92
N PRO A 53 -1.96 -8.59 5.53
CA PRO A 53 -1.68 -7.34 4.80
C PRO A 53 -0.28 -7.28 4.18
N ILE A 54 0.76 -7.74 4.89
CA ILE A 54 2.13 -7.73 4.37
C ILE A 54 2.29 -8.72 3.20
N ALA A 55 1.63 -9.88 3.27
CA ALA A 55 1.58 -10.81 2.15
C ALA A 55 0.88 -10.20 0.92
N ALA A 56 -0.23 -9.48 1.12
CA ALA A 56 -0.90 -8.75 0.05
C ALA A 56 -0.02 -7.64 -0.54
N LEU A 57 0.71 -6.90 0.29
CA LEU A 57 1.70 -5.91 -0.15
C LEU A 57 2.80 -6.56 -1.00
N ALA A 58 3.36 -7.68 -0.54
CA ALA A 58 4.38 -8.42 -1.27
C ALA A 58 3.87 -8.93 -2.62
N TYR A 59 2.61 -9.38 -2.68
CA TYR A 59 1.96 -9.78 -3.93
C TYR A 59 1.83 -8.60 -4.89
N LEU A 60 1.36 -7.44 -4.42
CA LEU A 60 1.25 -6.21 -5.21
C LEU A 60 2.59 -5.73 -5.76
N VAL A 61 3.65 -5.80 -4.95
CA VAL A 61 5.02 -5.42 -5.38
C VAL A 61 5.54 -6.35 -6.47
N ARG A 62 5.19 -7.64 -6.43
CA ARG A 62 5.62 -8.64 -7.43
C ARG A 62 4.77 -8.65 -8.70
N MET A 63 3.63 -7.94 -8.73
CA MET A 63 2.78 -7.92 -9.92
C MET A 63 3.53 -7.33 -11.13
N PRO A 64 3.31 -7.89 -12.33
CA PRO A 64 3.93 -7.37 -13.56
C PRO A 64 3.45 -5.96 -13.86
N ALA A 65 4.28 -5.17 -14.54
CA ALA A 65 4.00 -3.79 -14.93
C ALA A 65 2.62 -3.59 -15.57
N THR A 66 2.01 -2.44 -15.31
CA THR A 66 0.67 -2.12 -15.83
C THR A 66 0.78 -1.48 -17.21
N ARG A 67 -0.27 -1.64 -18.02
CA ARG A 67 -0.36 -1.05 -19.36
C ARG A 67 -0.90 0.38 -19.35
N THR A 68 -1.45 0.83 -18.21
CA THR A 68 -2.10 2.13 -18.06
C THR A 68 -1.50 2.90 -16.89
N SER A 69 -1.47 4.23 -16.99
CA SER A 69 -1.01 5.09 -15.89
C SER A 69 -1.94 5.05 -14.70
N GLU A 70 -3.24 4.87 -14.96
CA GLU A 70 -4.27 4.71 -13.94
C GLU A 70 -4.02 3.43 -13.12
N GLY A 71 -3.72 2.33 -13.80
CA GLY A 71 -3.46 1.04 -13.14
C GLY A 71 -2.26 1.09 -12.20
N ILE A 72 -1.20 1.83 -12.54
CA ILE A 72 -0.07 1.99 -11.62
C ILE A 72 -0.42 2.86 -10.42
N LEU A 73 -1.25 3.89 -10.62
CA LEU A 73 -1.70 4.78 -9.54
C LEU A 73 -2.67 4.07 -8.59
N MET A 74 -3.57 3.23 -9.11
CA MET A 74 -4.44 2.36 -8.31
C MET A 74 -3.62 1.38 -7.47
N ARG A 75 -2.61 0.75 -8.06
CA ARG A 75 -1.70 -0.13 -7.31
C ARG A 75 -0.93 0.62 -6.23
N PHE A 76 -0.46 1.84 -6.52
CA PHE A 76 0.19 2.68 -5.54
C PHE A 76 -0.73 2.99 -4.37
N ALA A 77 -1.95 3.46 -4.67
CA ALA A 77 -2.96 3.75 -3.66
C ALA A 77 -3.27 2.52 -2.80
N ALA A 78 -3.39 1.35 -3.42
CA ALA A 78 -3.61 0.09 -2.69
C ALA A 78 -2.44 -0.26 -1.75
N MET A 79 -1.19 -0.12 -2.21
CA MET A 79 -0.02 -0.35 -1.36
C MET A 79 0.02 0.60 -0.16
N VAL A 80 -0.27 1.88 -0.38
CA VAL A 80 -0.34 2.88 0.70
C VAL A 80 -1.45 2.55 1.70
N LEU A 81 -2.64 2.17 1.22
CA LEU A 81 -3.76 1.81 2.09
C LEU A 81 -3.44 0.58 2.94
N ILE A 82 -2.75 -0.41 2.37
CA ILE A 82 -2.27 -1.59 3.11
C ILE A 82 -1.28 -1.20 4.20
N LEU A 83 -0.32 -0.30 3.90
CA LEU A 83 0.61 0.20 4.92
C LEU A 83 -0.15 0.91 6.05
N MET A 84 -1.18 1.70 5.73
CA MET A 84 -2.04 2.33 6.74
C MET A 84 -2.81 1.31 7.58
N ILE A 85 -3.32 0.24 6.96
CA ILE A 85 -4.00 -0.86 7.69
C ILE A 85 -3.06 -1.50 8.72
N VAL A 86 -1.80 -1.75 8.35
CA VAL A 86 -0.80 -2.32 9.25
C VAL A 86 -0.41 -1.33 10.36
N ALA A 87 -0.28 -0.04 10.01
CA ALA A 87 0.07 1.01 10.97
C ALA A 87 -1.07 1.31 11.96
N LEU A 88 -2.33 1.22 11.51
CA LEU A 88 -3.51 1.64 12.25
C LEU A 88 -4.55 0.50 12.33
N PRO A 89 -4.26 -0.59 13.07
CA PRO A 89 -5.11 -1.77 13.12
C PRO A 89 -6.52 -1.48 13.66
N ALA A 90 -6.68 -0.50 14.56
CA ALA A 90 -7.98 -0.12 15.12
C ALA A 90 -8.98 0.41 14.07
N VAL A 91 -8.47 0.95 12.96
CA VAL A 91 -9.28 1.46 11.84
C VAL A 91 -9.02 0.66 10.56
N SER A 92 -8.46 -0.53 10.68
CA SER A 92 -8.17 -1.41 9.53
C SER A 92 -9.42 -1.74 8.71
N LEU A 93 -10.54 -2.01 9.39
CA LEU A 93 -11.81 -2.38 8.76
C LEU A 93 -12.42 -1.21 7.97
N PRO A 94 -12.60 0.01 8.54
CA PRO A 94 -13.06 1.15 7.76
C PRO A 94 -12.06 1.56 6.66
N LEU A 95 -10.75 1.43 6.88
CA LEU A 95 -9.76 1.64 5.83
C LEU A 95 -9.91 0.64 4.68
N ALA A 96 -10.13 -0.64 4.98
CA ALA A 96 -10.38 -1.67 3.97
C ALA A 96 -11.69 -1.42 3.21
N LEU A 97 -12.75 -0.99 3.89
CA LEU A 97 -13.99 -0.56 3.22
C LEU A 97 -13.79 0.70 2.37
N GLY A 98 -12.74 1.47 2.63
CA GLY A 98 -12.32 2.64 1.86
C GLY A 98 -11.61 2.32 0.54
N PHE A 99 -11.26 1.06 0.23
CA PHE A 99 -10.61 0.70 -1.04
C PHE A 99 -11.37 1.21 -2.28
N PRO A 100 -12.70 1.02 -2.42
CA PRO A 100 -13.46 1.56 -3.55
C PRO A 100 -13.40 3.08 -3.62
N VAL A 101 -13.41 3.76 -2.47
CA VAL A 101 -13.31 5.24 -2.41
C VAL A 101 -11.92 5.69 -2.85
N ALA A 102 -10.85 5.03 -2.40
CA ALA A 102 -9.50 5.32 -2.84
C ALA A 102 -9.34 5.15 -4.36
N PHE A 103 -9.95 4.12 -4.94
CA PHE A 103 -9.97 3.92 -6.39
C PHE A 103 -10.79 4.99 -7.12
N LEU A 104 -11.95 5.38 -6.57
CA LEU A 104 -12.73 6.49 -7.13
C LEU A 104 -11.93 7.81 -7.10
N VAL A 105 -11.18 8.08 -6.04
CA VAL A 105 -10.31 9.26 -5.94
C VAL A 105 -9.21 9.22 -7.00
N VAL A 106 -8.61 8.05 -7.24
CA VAL A 106 -7.63 7.87 -8.33
C VAL A 106 -8.27 8.13 -9.69
N GLU A 107 -9.49 7.63 -9.91
CA GLU A 107 -10.26 7.84 -11.13
C GLU A 107 -10.60 9.33 -11.35
N MET A 108 -11.06 10.01 -10.30
CA MET A 108 -11.31 11.45 -10.33
C MET A 108 -10.03 12.25 -10.57
N PHE A 109 -8.90 11.82 -9.98
CA PHE A 109 -7.60 12.43 -10.22
C PHE A 109 -7.18 12.31 -11.69
N GLU A 110 -7.35 11.14 -12.30
CA GLU A 110 -7.04 10.93 -13.72
C GLU A 110 -7.95 11.73 -14.65
N THR A 111 -9.24 11.86 -14.32
CA THR A 111 -10.25 12.48 -15.21
C THR A 111 -10.41 13.99 -15.03
N ARG A 112 -10.23 14.53 -13.81
CA ARG A 112 -10.55 15.93 -13.49
C ARG A 112 -9.33 16.82 -13.27
N VAL A 113 -8.16 16.27 -12.97
CA VAL A 113 -6.98 17.09 -12.64
C VAL A 113 -6.25 17.54 -13.91
N PRO A 114 -5.81 18.82 -14.00
CA PRO A 114 -5.06 19.32 -15.14
C PRO A 114 -3.82 18.48 -15.45
N ALA A 115 -3.55 18.29 -16.74
CA ALA A 115 -2.42 17.52 -17.24
C ALA A 115 -1.05 17.84 -16.59
N PRO A 116 -0.65 19.10 -16.31
CA PRO A 116 0.65 19.38 -15.72
C PRO A 116 0.77 18.89 -14.27
N LEU A 117 -0.29 19.02 -13.47
CA LEU A 117 -0.26 18.53 -12.07
C LEU A 117 -0.20 17.01 -12.03
N ARG A 118 -0.98 16.38 -12.93
CA ARG A 118 -1.05 14.94 -13.07
C ARG A 118 0.27 14.32 -13.53
N SER A 119 0.98 14.96 -14.47
CA SER A 119 2.28 14.47 -14.95
C SER A 119 3.35 14.56 -13.88
N THR A 120 3.38 15.65 -13.08
CA THR A 120 4.31 15.77 -11.95
C THR A 120 4.14 14.61 -10.98
N VAL A 121 2.93 14.36 -10.47
CA VAL A 121 2.66 13.27 -9.52
C VAL A 121 3.06 11.91 -10.10
N LYS A 122 2.73 11.66 -11.38
CA LYS A 122 3.11 10.41 -12.05
C LYS A 122 4.62 10.24 -12.16
N GLN A 123 5.37 11.31 -12.41
CA GLN A 123 6.82 11.28 -12.53
C GLN A 123 7.54 10.95 -11.20
N TRP A 124 6.91 11.27 -10.07
CA TRP A 124 7.39 10.84 -8.75
C TRP A 124 7.21 9.35 -8.52
N ILE A 125 6.10 8.77 -9.00
CA ILE A 125 5.67 7.40 -8.68
C ILE A 125 6.20 6.37 -9.69
N ALA A 126 6.10 6.68 -10.98
CA ALA A 126 6.23 5.73 -12.07
C ALA A 126 7.17 6.23 -13.18
N VAL A 127 7.76 5.26 -13.89
CA VAL A 127 8.49 5.46 -15.15
C VAL A 127 7.74 4.72 -16.24
N GLY A 128 7.53 5.36 -17.40
CA GLY A 128 6.77 4.81 -18.52
C GLY A 128 7.34 5.19 -19.86
#